data_AF-A0A661YPG9-F1
#
_entry.id   AF-A0A661YPG9-F1
#
_cell.length_a   1.000
_cell.length_b   1.000
_cell.length_c   1.000
_cell.angle_alpha   90.00
_cell.angle_beta   90.00
_cell.angle_gamma   90.00
#
_symmetry.space_group_name_H-M   'P 1'
#
loop_
_entity.id
_entity.type
_entity.pdbx_description
1 polymer ?
#
loop_
_entity_poly.entity_id
_entity_poly.type
_entity_poly.pdbx_seq_one_letter_code
_entity_poly.pdbx_strand_id
1 'polypeptide(L)'
;MIGRYKMYMYGHPPHVPLPNGIIHRATKNTNHCLAPTDEIVQKYLMNPTQENWSIYETKYFDLLELRFKNRRKEFDELAKLATENDVYIGCFCLTKKNPDVYRCHTVLAIMDWLKYFKCGNNIDENEIHYSINLHKEVF
;
A
#
# COMPACT_ATOMS: atom_id res chain seq x y z
N MET A 1 -4.40 13.05 -2.71
CA MET A 1 -3.15 12.26 -2.92
C MET A 1 -3.30 10.88 -2.25
N ILE A 2 -2.51 9.86 -2.65
CA ILE A 2 -2.46 8.57 -1.93
C ILE A 2 -1.08 8.39 -1.26
N GLY A 3 -1.08 8.01 0.00
CA GLY A 3 0.12 7.84 0.81
C GLY A 3 0.06 6.62 1.72
N ARG A 4 1.20 6.30 2.34
CA ARG A 4 1.29 5.24 3.36
C ARG A 4 1.06 5.84 4.75
N TYR A 5 0.42 5.06 5.62
CA TYR A 5 0.35 5.34 7.04
C TYR A 5 0.85 4.14 7.85
N LYS A 6 1.71 4.39 8.83
CA LYS A 6 2.17 3.36 9.76
C LYS A 6 1.07 3.10 10.79
N MET A 7 0.57 1.88 10.84
CA MET A 7 -0.37 1.47 11.88
C MET A 7 0.34 0.88 13.08
N TYR A 8 -0.23 1.07 14.26
CA TYR A 8 0.25 0.51 15.52
C TYR A 8 -0.67 -0.62 16.00
N MET A 9 -0.11 -1.81 16.19
CA MET A 9 -0.87 -3.03 16.50
C MET A 9 -1.63 -2.96 17.84
N TYR A 10 -1.08 -2.25 18.82
CA TYR A 10 -1.62 -2.17 20.20
C TYR A 10 -2.22 -0.82 20.55
N GLY A 11 -2.69 -0.07 19.53
CA GLY A 11 -3.22 1.27 19.71
C GLY A 11 -2.24 2.34 19.26
N HIS A 12 -2.81 3.44 18.77
CA HIS A 12 -2.06 4.58 18.27
C HIS A 12 -1.45 5.36 19.45
N PRO A 13 -0.13 5.63 19.48
CA PRO A 13 0.47 6.41 20.55
C PRO A 13 -0.13 7.81 20.59
N PRO A 14 -0.52 8.33 21.76
CA PRO A 14 -1.26 9.60 21.87
C PRO A 14 -0.45 10.82 21.44
N HIS A 15 0.88 10.72 21.41
CA HIS A 15 1.78 11.79 20.99
C HIS A 15 2.09 11.78 19.49
N VAL A 16 1.77 10.71 18.78
CA VAL A 16 1.94 10.63 17.32
C VAL A 16 0.67 11.23 16.72
N PRO A 17 0.73 12.27 15.89
CA PRO A 17 -0.47 12.79 15.25
C PRO A 17 -0.98 11.80 14.20
N LEU A 18 -2.31 11.69 14.08
CA LEU A 18 -2.91 10.99 12.94
C LEU A 18 -2.75 11.86 11.69
N PRO A 19 -2.61 11.26 10.49
CA PRO A 19 -2.64 12.02 9.26
C PRO A 19 -3.99 12.71 9.09
N ASN A 20 -3.96 13.96 8.62
CA ASN A 20 -5.16 14.70 8.25
C ASN A 20 -5.65 14.18 6.90
N GLY A 21 -6.60 13.24 6.92
CA GLY A 21 -7.17 12.64 5.70
C GLY A 21 -7.94 11.36 5.98
N ILE A 22 -8.28 10.65 4.90
CA ILE A 22 -9.06 9.41 4.96
C ILE A 22 -8.11 8.22 5.13
N ILE A 23 -8.27 7.46 6.21
CA ILE A 23 -7.42 6.30 6.51
C ILE A 23 -8.13 5.02 6.10
N HIS A 24 -7.53 4.28 5.16
CA HIS A 24 -7.96 2.93 4.77
C HIS A 24 -7.03 1.87 5.33
N ARG A 25 -7.60 0.85 5.98
CA ARG A 25 -6.84 -0.32 6.46
C ARG A 25 -6.78 -1.36 5.33
N ALA A 26 -5.58 -1.64 4.83
CA ALA A 26 -5.33 -2.66 3.81
C ALA A 26 -4.53 -3.82 4.42
N THR A 27 -5.03 -4.39 5.51
CA THR A 27 -4.37 -5.52 6.20
C THR A 27 -4.83 -6.84 5.60
N LYS A 28 -4.05 -7.91 5.79
CA LYS A 28 -4.41 -9.25 5.29
C LYS A 28 -5.77 -9.79 5.76
N ASN A 29 -6.33 -9.23 6.83
CA ASN A 29 -7.64 -9.60 7.38
C ASN A 29 -8.79 -8.71 6.89
N THR A 30 -8.51 -7.76 5.99
CA THR A 30 -9.51 -6.86 5.41
C THR A 30 -9.81 -7.26 3.98
N ASN A 31 -11.05 -7.07 3.53
CA ASN A 31 -11.40 -7.27 2.12
C ASN A 31 -11.02 -6.05 1.24
N HIS A 32 -9.95 -5.31 1.57
CA HIS A 32 -9.55 -4.15 0.80
C HIS A 32 -8.89 -4.57 -0.52
N CYS A 33 -9.14 -3.86 -1.63
CA CYS A 33 -8.58 -4.18 -2.95
C CYS A 33 -7.04 -4.30 -2.95
N LEU A 34 -6.37 -3.46 -2.15
CA LEU A 34 -4.91 -3.47 -1.94
C LEU A 34 -4.39 -4.42 -0.84
N ALA A 35 -5.23 -5.14 -0.09
CA ALA A 35 -4.77 -6.01 0.99
C ALA A 35 -4.01 -7.24 0.47
N PRO A 36 -2.89 -7.68 1.06
CA PRO A 36 -2.29 -8.96 0.69
C PRO A 36 -3.18 -10.12 1.17
N THR A 37 -2.96 -11.34 0.69
CA THR A 37 -3.59 -12.53 1.30
C THR A 37 -2.78 -12.98 2.52
N ASP A 38 -3.42 -13.70 3.46
CA ASP A 38 -2.69 -14.28 4.59
C ASP A 38 -1.61 -15.26 4.12
N GLU A 39 -1.91 -16.07 3.10
CA GLU A 39 -0.99 -17.05 2.52
C GLU A 39 0.36 -16.44 2.11
N ILE A 40 0.34 -15.36 1.30
CA ILE A 40 1.58 -14.74 0.82
C ILE A 40 2.36 -14.11 1.97
N VAL A 41 1.66 -13.51 2.94
CA VAL A 41 2.28 -12.89 4.12
C VAL A 41 2.94 -13.94 5.00
N GLN A 42 2.26 -15.04 5.32
CA GLN A 42 2.81 -16.10 6.16
C GLN A 42 4.03 -16.75 5.50
N LYS A 43 3.95 -17.01 4.18
CA LYS A 43 5.08 -17.60 3.45
C LYS A 43 6.35 -16.75 3.55
N TYR A 44 6.21 -15.43 3.45
CA TYR A 44 7.33 -14.50 3.65
C TYR A 44 7.81 -14.46 5.10
N LEU A 45 6.90 -14.32 6.06
CA LEU A 45 7.23 -14.17 7.48
C LEU A 45 7.84 -15.43 8.12
N MET A 46 7.71 -16.60 7.50
CA MET A 46 8.41 -17.81 7.93
C MET A 46 9.93 -17.73 7.70
N ASN A 47 10.38 -17.01 6.67
CA ASN A 47 11.81 -16.86 6.36
C ASN A 47 12.07 -15.53 5.60
N PRO A 48 12.18 -14.39 6.30
CA PRO A 48 12.16 -13.04 5.70
C PRO A 48 13.48 -12.63 5.03
N THR A 49 13.95 -13.43 4.07
CA THR A 49 15.13 -13.15 3.24
C THR A 49 14.80 -12.24 2.05
N GLN A 50 15.83 -11.74 1.37
CA GLN A 50 15.65 -10.98 0.13
C GLN A 50 14.99 -11.84 -0.96
N GLU A 51 15.40 -13.10 -1.09
CA GLU A 51 14.81 -14.04 -2.05
C GLU A 51 13.31 -14.24 -1.81
N ASN A 52 12.90 -14.51 -0.56
CA ASN A 52 11.49 -14.67 -0.23
C ASN A 52 10.70 -13.35 -0.34
N TRP A 53 11.36 -12.20 -0.19
CA TRP A 53 10.73 -10.91 -0.47
C TRP A 53 10.45 -10.74 -1.97
N SER A 54 11.40 -11.08 -2.84
CA SER A 54 11.16 -11.04 -4.29
C SER A 54 10.03 -11.98 -4.72
N ILE A 55 9.94 -13.18 -4.13
CA ILE A 55 8.81 -14.09 -4.33
C ILE A 55 7.48 -13.46 -3.85
N TYR A 56 7.50 -12.80 -2.69
CA TYR A 56 6.35 -12.09 -2.16
C TYR A 56 5.88 -10.98 -3.11
N GLU A 57 6.82 -10.17 -3.60
CA GLU A 57 6.57 -9.05 -4.49
C GLU A 57 5.89 -9.51 -5.79
N THR A 58 6.44 -10.52 -6.47
CA THR A 58 5.83 -11.10 -7.68
C THR A 58 4.41 -11.57 -7.41
N LYS A 59 4.21 -12.40 -6.38
CA LYS A 59 2.88 -12.92 -6.03
C LYS A 59 1.89 -11.81 -5.66
N TYR A 60 2.37 -10.75 -5.03
CA TYR A 60 1.54 -9.63 -4.64
C TYR A 60 1.10 -8.82 -5.86
N PHE A 61 1.98 -8.59 -6.84
CA PHE A 61 1.59 -7.95 -8.10
C PHE A 61 0.62 -8.80 -8.92
N ASP A 62 0.83 -10.11 -9.02
CA ASP A 62 -0.11 -11.02 -9.68
C ASP A 62 -1.51 -10.95 -9.03
N LEU A 63 -1.55 -10.87 -7.69
CA LEU A 63 -2.78 -10.68 -6.94
C LEU A 63 -3.46 -9.34 -7.24
N LEU A 64 -2.69 -8.25 -7.28
CA LEU A 64 -3.23 -6.93 -7.61
C LEU A 64 -3.79 -6.90 -9.02
N GLU A 65 -3.09 -7.48 -9.99
CA GLU A 65 -3.56 -7.57 -11.38
C GLU A 65 -4.87 -8.37 -11.49
N LEU A 66 -4.92 -9.54 -10.85
CA LEU A 66 -6.13 -10.37 -10.81
C LEU A 66 -7.31 -9.61 -10.18
N ARG A 67 -7.06 -8.90 -9.08
CA ARG A 67 -8.10 -8.10 -8.42
C ARG A 67 -8.50 -6.90 -9.24
N PHE A 68 -7.59 -6.26 -9.94
CA PHE A 68 -7.91 -5.16 -10.82
C PHE A 68 -8.87 -5.62 -11.92
N LYS A 69 -8.60 -6.77 -12.54
CA LYS A 69 -9.47 -7.38 -13.56
C LYS A 69 -10.88 -7.69 -13.00
N ASN A 70 -10.96 -8.25 -11.80
CA ASN A 70 -12.23 -8.75 -11.24
C ASN A 70 -13.00 -7.75 -10.37
N ARG A 71 -12.32 -6.73 -9.83
CA ARG A 71 -12.85 -5.78 -8.83
C ARG A 71 -12.53 -4.34 -9.24
N ARG A 72 -12.47 -4.07 -10.55
CA ARG A 72 -12.06 -2.79 -11.14
C ARG A 72 -12.70 -1.56 -10.48
N LYS A 73 -14.01 -1.64 -10.21
CA LYS A 73 -14.78 -0.56 -9.59
C LYS A 73 -14.16 -0.05 -8.28
N GLU A 74 -13.65 -0.95 -7.44
CA GLU A 74 -13.04 -0.56 -6.16
C GLU A 74 -11.73 0.21 -6.34
N PHE A 75 -10.96 -0.13 -7.38
CA PHE A 75 -9.76 0.62 -7.74
C PHE A 75 -10.13 2.00 -8.26
N ASP A 76 -11.15 2.11 -9.12
CA ASP A 76 -11.62 3.39 -9.63
C ASP A 76 -12.22 4.28 -8.51
N GLU A 77 -12.94 3.71 -7.56
CA GLU A 77 -13.47 4.42 -6.38
C GLU A 77 -12.34 4.96 -5.49
N LEU A 78 -11.32 4.14 -5.21
CA LEU A 78 -10.15 4.57 -4.44
C LEU A 78 -9.33 5.63 -5.20
N ALA A 79 -9.23 5.51 -6.53
CA ALA A 79 -8.58 6.48 -7.38
C ALA A 79 -9.28 7.84 -7.33
N LYS A 80 -10.60 7.84 -7.53
CA LYS A 80 -11.42 9.04 -7.43
C LYS A 80 -11.29 9.69 -6.05
N LEU A 81 -11.35 8.87 -4.99
CA LEU A 81 -11.20 9.37 -3.62
C LEU A 81 -9.86 10.07 -3.40
N ALA A 82 -8.78 9.51 -3.94
CA ALA A 82 -7.44 10.06 -3.85
C ALA A 82 -7.23 11.33 -4.70
N THR A 83 -8.09 11.59 -5.70
CA THR A 83 -8.11 12.87 -6.44
C THR A 83 -8.72 13.98 -5.59
N GLU A 84 -9.76 13.66 -4.82
CA GLU A 84 -10.52 14.64 -4.04
C GLU A 84 -9.96 14.85 -2.62
N ASN A 85 -9.26 13.85 -2.07
CA ASN A 85 -8.82 13.82 -0.68
C ASN A 85 -7.39 13.28 -0.55
N ASP A 86 -6.78 13.53 0.61
CA ASP A 86 -5.60 12.81 1.04
C ASP A 86 -6.01 11.46 1.64
N VAL A 87 -5.60 10.38 0.99
CA VAL A 87 -5.94 9.00 1.34
C VAL A 87 -4.69 8.29 1.83
N TYR A 88 -4.79 7.68 3.01
CA TYR A 88 -3.69 7.03 3.69
C TYR A 88 -3.95 5.53 3.83
N ILE A 89 -3.09 4.71 3.25
CA ILE A 89 -3.19 3.25 3.31
C ILE A 89 -2.34 2.71 4.47
N GLY A 90 -3.01 2.06 5.42
CA GLY A 90 -2.41 1.48 6.62
C GLY A 90 -2.13 -0.03 6.50
N CYS A 91 -0.94 -0.45 6.97
CA CYS A 91 -0.53 -1.85 7.14
C CYS A 91 0.04 -2.13 8.54
N PHE A 92 -0.05 -3.38 8.98
CA PHE A 92 0.68 -3.90 10.16
C PHE A 92 1.94 -4.70 9.79
N CYS A 93 2.47 -4.53 8.56
CA CYS A 93 3.57 -5.37 8.08
C CYS A 93 4.90 -5.10 8.80
N LEU A 94 5.08 -3.89 9.35
CA LEU A 94 6.23 -3.58 10.20
C LEU A 94 6.11 -4.32 11.53
N THR A 95 6.98 -5.30 11.74
CA THR A 95 7.01 -6.11 12.96
C THR A 95 8.46 -6.45 13.33
N LYS A 96 8.68 -7.10 14.47
CA LYS A 96 10.01 -7.63 14.81
C LYS A 96 10.54 -8.63 13.76
N LYS A 97 9.66 -9.36 13.06
CA LYS A 97 10.02 -10.32 12.00
C LYS A 97 10.20 -9.67 10.62
N ASN A 98 9.68 -8.47 10.44
CA ASN A 98 9.81 -7.69 9.21
C ASN A 98 10.04 -6.22 9.57
N PRO A 99 11.27 -5.87 9.98
CA PRO A 99 11.58 -4.53 10.47
C PRO A 99 11.77 -3.52 9.34
N ASP A 100 11.98 -3.99 8.09
CA ASP A 100 12.25 -3.14 6.94
C ASP A 100 10.95 -2.55 6.37
N VAL A 101 10.88 -1.22 6.35
CA VAL A 101 9.71 -0.47 5.84
C VAL A 101 9.52 -0.63 4.34
N TYR A 102 10.60 -0.80 3.59
CA TYR A 102 10.55 -1.04 2.15
C TYR A 102 9.99 -2.43 1.82
N ARG A 103 9.89 -3.30 2.83
CA ARG A 103 9.23 -4.61 2.76
C ARG A 103 7.80 -4.61 3.31
N CYS A 104 7.02 -3.52 3.10
CA CYS A 104 5.56 -3.55 3.27
C CYS A 104 4.86 -3.54 1.90
N HIS A 105 3.79 -4.32 1.78
CA HIS A 105 2.95 -4.36 0.58
C HIS A 105 2.34 -3.01 0.23
N THR A 106 2.10 -2.10 1.17
CA THR A 106 1.58 -0.77 0.84
C THR A 106 2.61 0.07 0.10
N VAL A 107 3.90 -0.18 0.30
CA VAL A 107 4.96 0.44 -0.52
C VAL A 107 4.84 -0.07 -1.95
N LEU A 108 4.79 -1.40 -2.13
CA LEU A 108 4.59 -2.02 -3.44
C LEU A 108 3.29 -1.53 -4.10
N ALA A 109 2.19 -1.51 -3.36
CA ALA A 109 0.88 -1.07 -3.83
C ALA A 109 0.94 0.36 -4.34
N ILE A 110 1.51 1.29 -3.59
CA ILE A 110 1.61 2.70 -4.00
C ILE A 110 2.53 2.85 -5.21
N MET A 111 3.66 2.14 -5.24
CA MET A 111 4.59 2.17 -6.38
C MET A 111 3.94 1.64 -7.66
N ASP A 112 3.12 0.60 -7.55
CA ASP A 112 2.45 -0.03 -8.69
C ASP A 112 1.16 0.69 -9.10
N TRP A 113 0.43 1.23 -8.12
CA TRP A 113 -0.72 2.12 -8.31
C TRP A 113 -0.38 3.34 -9.17
N LEU A 114 0.82 3.90 -9.01
CA LEU A 114 1.32 4.96 -9.87
C LEU A 114 1.46 4.52 -11.34
N LYS A 115 1.64 3.24 -11.64
CA LYS A 115 1.63 2.74 -13.02
C LYS A 115 0.21 2.63 -13.57
N TYR A 116 -0.76 2.21 -12.75
CA TYR A 116 -2.16 2.12 -13.17
C TYR A 116 -2.81 3.48 -13.43
N PHE A 117 -2.50 4.49 -12.63
CA PHE A 117 -2.92 5.88 -12.90
C PHE A 117 -2.39 6.42 -14.23
N LYS A 118 -1.17 6.00 -14.63
CA LYS A 118 -0.54 6.38 -15.91
C LYS A 118 -1.17 5.70 -17.13
N CYS A 119 -1.73 4.49 -16.98
CA CYS A 119 -2.34 3.77 -18.11
C CYS A 119 -3.80 4.18 -18.41
N GLY A 120 -4.50 4.79 -17.45
CA GLY A 120 -5.92 5.14 -17.60
C GLY A 120 -6.19 6.57 -18.08
N ASN A 121 -5.22 7.47 -17.94
CA ASN A 121 -5.30 8.86 -18.33
C ASN A 121 -4.02 9.18 -19.12
N ASN A 122 -4.12 9.81 -20.30
CA ASN A 122 -2.97 10.39 -21.03
C ASN A 122 -2.33 11.49 -20.16
N ILE A 123 -1.57 11.10 -19.14
CA ILE A 123 -0.84 12.02 -18.26
C ILE A 123 0.58 12.07 -18.80
N ASP A 124 0.97 13.26 -19.27
CA ASP A 124 2.32 13.58 -19.72
C ASP A 124 3.34 13.18 -18.64
N GLU A 125 4.35 12.40 -19.03
CA GLU A 125 5.43 11.94 -18.14
C GLU A 125 6.17 13.12 -17.48
N ASN A 126 6.07 14.34 -18.05
CA ASN A 126 6.69 15.56 -17.54
C ASN A 126 5.87 16.31 -16.47
N GLU A 127 4.58 15.98 -16.27
CA GLU A 127 3.75 16.54 -15.18
C GLU A 127 3.88 15.76 -13.86
N ILE A 128 4.78 14.76 -13.81
CA ILE A 128 5.00 13.94 -12.62
C ILE A 128 5.83 14.71 -11.58
N HIS A 129 5.19 15.71 -10.96
CA HIS A 129 5.57 16.29 -9.68
C HIS A 129 4.65 15.77 -8.57
N TYR A 130 4.33 14.47 -8.57
CA TYR A 130 3.82 13.83 -7.37
C TYR A 130 5.01 13.49 -6.49
N SER A 131 5.29 14.37 -5.53
CA SER A 131 6.16 14.08 -4.41
C SER A 131 5.62 12.82 -3.71
N ILE A 132 6.17 11.66 -4.07
CA ILE A 132 6.18 10.50 -3.20
C ILE A 132 6.97 10.97 -1.98
N ASN A 133 6.27 11.57 -1.02
CA ASN A 133 6.83 11.83 0.29
C ASN A 133 6.91 10.49 1.03
N LEU A 134 7.78 9.59 0.56
CA LEU A 134 8.35 8.52 1.38
C LEU A 134 9.04 9.10 2.62
N HIS A 135 9.33 10.41 2.61
CA HIS A 135 9.85 11.19 3.73
C HIS A 135 8.79 11.84 4.64
N LYS A 136 7.49 11.79 4.32
CA LYS A 136 6.44 12.08 5.32
C LYS A 136 6.04 10.77 5.99
N GLU A 137 7.01 10.05 6.54
CA GLU A 137 6.70 9.39 7.81
C GLU A 137 6.40 10.53 8.77
N VAL A 138 5.10 10.73 9.04
CA VAL A 138 4.69 11.50 10.21
C VAL A 138 5.13 10.63 11.40
N PHE A 139 6.35 10.90 11.87
CA PHE A 139 6.91 10.33 13.09
C PHE A 139 6.13 10.84 14.30
#